data_AF-A0A4R3DRS1-F1
#
_entry.id   AF-A0A4R3DRS1-F1
#
_cell.length_a   1.000
_cell.length_b   1.000
_cell.length_c   1.000
_cell.angle_alpha   90.00
_cell.angle_beta   90.00
_cell.angle_gamma   90.00
#
_symmetry.space_group_name_H-M   'P 1'
#
loop_
_entity.id
_entity.type
_entity.pdbx_description
1 polymer ?
#
loop_
_entity_poly.entity_id
_entity_poly.type
_entity_poly.pdbx_seq_one_letter_code
_entity_poly.pdbx_strand_id
1 'polypeptide(L)'
;MEQAQKRGLARLMLRWPERRAELRQRFAQDPRLPELCEAYEAACEAAAYWTKSSAAVGAERAEEYRALMTATEQDILHRIS
;
A
#
# COMPACT_ATOMS: atom_id res chain seq x y z
N MET A 1 1.40 4.60 -13.81
CA MET A 1 2.06 4.92 -12.53
C MET A 1 1.18 5.84 -11.70
N GLU A 2 0.84 7.07 -12.14
CA GLU A 2 0.02 8.02 -11.34
C GLU A 2 -1.33 7.48 -10.83
N GLN A 3 -2.00 6.61 -11.59
CA GLN A 3 -3.26 5.99 -11.15
C GLN A 3 -3.05 5.01 -9.98
N ALA A 4 -1.99 4.20 -10.00
CA ALA A 4 -1.68 3.24 -8.93
C ALA A 4 -1.30 3.98 -7.64
N GLN A 5 -0.55 5.07 -7.75
CA GLN A 5 -0.21 5.96 -6.62
C GLN A 5 -1.48 6.51 -5.95
N LYS A 6 -2.43 7.02 -6.74
CA LYS A 6 -3.71 7.54 -6.22
C LYS A 6 -4.57 6.45 -5.59
N ARG A 7 -4.61 5.24 -6.16
CA ARG A 7 -5.33 4.10 -5.55
C ARG A 7 -4.73 3.69 -4.21
N GLY A 8 -3.40 3.60 -4.14
CA GLY A 8 -2.67 3.31 -2.91
C GLY A 8 -2.95 4.34 -1.82
N LEU A 9 -2.86 5.63 -2.16
CA LEU A 9 -3.20 6.72 -1.25
C LEU A 9 -4.65 6.60 -0.74
N ALA A 10 -5.61 6.33 -1.63
CA ALA A 10 -7.01 6.18 -1.27
C ALA A 10 -7.22 5.01 -0.29
N ARG A 11 -6.56 3.86 -0.51
CA ARG A 11 -6.62 2.72 0.43
C ARG A 11 -6.04 3.05 1.79
N LEU A 12 -4.90 3.74 1.84
CA LEU A 12 -4.28 4.16 3.09
C LEU A 12 -5.17 5.14 3.86
N MET A 13 -5.83 6.06 3.17
CA MET A 13 -6.80 6.99 3.78
C MET A 13 -8.09 6.31 4.27
N LEU A 14 -8.47 5.16 3.70
CA LEU A 14 -9.55 4.33 4.23
C LEU A 14 -9.09 3.54 5.46
N ARG A 15 -7.82 3.10 5.47
CA ARG A 15 -7.22 2.35 6.57
C ARG A 15 -6.90 3.21 7.80
N TRP A 16 -6.45 4.45 7.61
CA TRP A 16 -6.10 5.41 8.66
C TRP A 16 -6.87 6.73 8.48
N PRO A 17 -8.19 6.74 8.79
CA PRO A 17 -9.02 7.92 8.61
C PRO A 17 -8.52 9.14 9.39
N GLU A 18 -7.89 8.92 10.55
CA GLU A 18 -7.29 9.92 11.41
C GLU A 18 -6.02 10.57 10.83
N ARG A 19 -5.37 9.93 9.84
CA ARG A 19 -4.14 10.43 9.18
C ARG A 19 -4.37 11.00 7.78
N ARG A 20 -5.63 11.24 7.39
CA ARG A 20 -6.00 11.66 6.03
C ARG A 20 -5.38 12.99 5.62
N ALA A 21 -5.27 13.94 6.56
CA ALA A 21 -4.72 15.25 6.28
C ALA A 21 -3.21 15.14 6.01
N GLU A 22 -2.49 14.44 6.88
CA GLU A 22 -1.05 14.22 6.78
C GLU A 22 -0.70 13.44 5.50
N LEU A 23 -1.44 12.37 5.20
CA LEU A 23 -1.25 11.58 3.98
C LEU A 23 -1.38 12.46 2.72
N ARG A 24 -2.43 13.29 2.62
CA ARG A 24 -2.62 14.17 1.46
C ARG A 24 -1.54 15.23 1.36
N GLN A 25 -1.21 15.87 2.48
CA GLN A 25 -0.20 16.92 2.52
C GLN A 25 1.16 16.37 2.11
N ARG A 26 1.60 15.27 2.73
CA ARG A 26 2.89 14.66 2.45
C ARG A 26 2.93 14.09 1.04
N PHE A 27 1.83 13.59 0.50
CA PHE A 27 1.81 13.06 -0.87
C PHE A 27 2.16 14.13 -1.91
N ALA A 28 1.83 15.39 -1.64
CA ALA A 28 2.19 16.52 -2.50
C ALA A 28 3.59 17.09 -2.24
N GLN A 29 4.19 16.81 -1.07
CA GLN A 29 5.42 17.45 -0.59
C GLN A 29 6.64 16.52 -0.59
N ASP A 30 6.42 15.22 -0.39
CA ASP A 30 7.46 14.20 -0.36
C ASP A 30 7.40 13.36 -1.65
N PRO A 31 8.38 13.48 -2.55
CA PRO A 31 8.38 12.73 -3.81
C PRO A 31 8.49 11.21 -3.61
N ARG A 32 8.95 10.74 -2.45
CA ARG A 32 9.05 9.31 -2.15
C ARG A 32 7.72 8.70 -1.75
N LEU A 33 6.79 9.49 -1.21
CA LEU A 33 5.52 8.99 -0.72
C LEU A 33 4.61 8.44 -1.84
N PRO A 34 4.46 9.09 -3.01
CA PRO A 34 3.75 8.51 -4.14
C PRO A 34 4.26 7.12 -4.54
N GLU A 35 5.58 6.92 -4.58
CA GLU A 35 6.19 5.62 -4.91
C GLU A 35 5.82 4.54 -3.88
N LEU A 36 5.79 4.90 -2.59
CA LEU A 36 5.35 3.98 -1.53
C LEU A 36 3.85 3.67 -1.62
N CYS A 37 3.01 4.64 -2.00
CA CYS A 37 1.60 4.39 -2.25
C CYS A 37 1.41 3.42 -3.43
N GLU A 38 2.19 3.54 -4.51
CA GLU A 38 2.16 2.61 -5.63
C GLU A 38 2.63 1.20 -5.23
N ALA A 39 3.72 1.10 -4.47
CA ALA A 39 4.19 -0.18 -3.93
C ALA A 39 3.13 -0.86 -3.04
N TYR A 40 2.46 -0.07 -2.20
CA TYR A 40 1.37 -0.54 -1.35
C TYR A 40 0.17 -1.05 -2.18
N GLU A 41 -0.23 -0.33 -3.24
CA GLU A 41 -1.29 -0.79 -4.14
C GLU A 41 -0.93 -2.10 -4.82
N ALA A 42 0.31 -2.22 -5.33
CA ALA A 42 0.78 -3.42 -6.00
C ALA A 42 0.78 -4.63 -5.06
N ALA A 43 1.22 -4.45 -3.81
CA ALA A 43 1.17 -5.51 -2.79
C ALA A 43 -0.28 -5.91 -2.45
N CYS A 44 -1.21 -4.94 -2.35
CA CYS A 44 -2.64 -5.21 -2.17
C CYS A 44 -3.22 -6.03 -3.32
N GLU A 45 -2.95 -5.63 -4.57
CA GLU A 45 -3.44 -6.32 -5.76
C GLU A 45 -2.88 -7.75 -5.85
N ALA A 46 -1.59 -7.93 -5.56
CA ALA A 46 -0.94 -9.24 -5.57
C ALA A 46 -1.46 -10.16 -4.44
N ALA A 47 -1.61 -9.65 -3.21
CA ALA A 47 -2.20 -10.42 -2.12
C ALA A 47 -3.63 -10.87 -2.44
N ALA A 48 -4.43 -9.97 -3.03
CA ALA A 48 -5.80 -10.27 -3.44
C ALA A 48 -5.87 -11.29 -4.58
N TYR A 49 -4.94 -11.21 -5.54
CA TYR A 49 -4.81 -12.18 -6.61
C TYR A 49 -4.47 -13.58 -6.06
N TRP A 50 -3.40 -13.68 -5.27
CA TRP A 50 -2.93 -14.96 -4.74
C TRP A 50 -3.90 -15.61 -3.76
N THR A 51 -4.64 -14.81 -2.98
CA THR A 51 -5.73 -15.31 -2.12
C THR A 51 -6.83 -16.03 -2.92
N LYS A 52 -7.04 -15.64 -4.19
CA LYS A 52 -8.06 -16.25 -5.08
C LYS A 52 -7.48 -17.32 -6.00
N SER A 53 -6.16 -17.51 -5.99
CA SER A 53 -5.47 -18.44 -6.88
C SER A 53 -5.67 -19.88 -6.41
N SER A 54 -5.91 -20.81 -7.35
CA SER A 54 -5.94 -22.25 -7.09
C SER A 54 -4.56 -22.90 -7.13
N ALA A 55 -3.49 -22.11 -7.37
CA ALA A 55 -2.13 -22.61 -7.34
C ALA A 55 -1.76 -23.09 -5.93
N ALA A 56 -0.98 -24.18 -5.84
CA ALA A 56 -0.54 -24.73 -4.55
C ALA A 56 0.23 -23.72 -3.69
N VAL A 57 0.93 -22.78 -4.33
CA VAL A 57 1.70 -21.71 -3.67
C VAL A 57 0.86 -20.47 -3.35
N GLY A 58 -0.44 -20.46 -3.67
CA GLY A 58 -1.28 -19.27 -3.56
C GLY A 58 -1.39 -18.72 -2.13
N ALA A 59 -1.54 -19.60 -1.15
CA ALA A 59 -1.60 -19.21 0.26
C ALA A 59 -0.29 -18.59 0.75
N GLU A 60 0.85 -19.21 0.40
CA GLU A 60 2.19 -18.71 0.77
C GLU A 60 2.46 -17.35 0.12
N ARG A 61 2.20 -17.20 -1.18
CA ARG A 61 2.37 -15.91 -1.88
C ARG A 61 1.46 -14.83 -1.33
N ALA A 62 0.21 -15.14 -1.01
CA ALA A 62 -0.69 -14.18 -0.39
C ALA A 62 -0.13 -13.64 0.93
N GLU A 63 0.50 -14.51 1.74
CA GLU A 63 1.12 -14.10 3.00
C GLU A 63 2.38 -13.25 2.80
N GLU A 64 3.24 -13.60 1.83
CA GLU A 64 4.40 -12.76 1.47
C GLU A 64 3.97 -11.34 1.09
N TYR A 65 2.93 -11.19 0.27
CA TYR A 65 2.45 -9.87 -0.13
C TYR A 65 1.77 -9.11 1.02
N ARG A 66 1.13 -9.79 1.98
CA ARG A 66 0.62 -9.14 3.21
C ARG A 66 1.75 -8.64 4.12
N ALA A 67 2.85 -9.38 4.19
CA ALA A 67 4.05 -8.92 4.89
C ALA A 67 4.63 -7.67 4.21
N LEU A 68 4.70 -7.65 2.87
CA LEU A 68 5.11 -6.46 2.11
C LEU A 68 4.18 -5.26 2.32
N MET A 69 2.85 -5.49 2.37
CA MET A 69 1.89 -4.43 2.71
C MET A 69 2.22 -3.82 4.07
N THR A 70 2.42 -4.66 5.09
CA THR A 70 2.71 -4.21 6.46
C THR A 70 4.04 -3.45 6.55
N ALA A 71 5.08 -3.93 5.88
CA ALA A 71 6.37 -3.22 5.82
C ALA A 71 6.24 -1.86 5.13
N THR A 72 5.51 -1.82 4.01
CA THR A 72 5.26 -0.57 3.27
C THR A 72 4.43 0.42 4.10
N GLU A 73 3.45 -0.07 4.86
CA GLU A 73 2.67 0.73 5.79
C GLU A 73 3.56 1.40 6.85
N GLN A 74 4.51 0.67 7.43
CA GLN A 74 5.45 1.21 8.42
C GLN A 74 6.34 2.30 7.82
N ASP A 75 6.86 2.09 6.61
CA ASP A 75 7.68 3.07 5.88
C ASP A 75 6.91 4.37 5.58
N ILE A 76 5.62 4.25 5.29
CA ILE A 76 4.73 5.39 5.07
C ILE A 76 4.47 6.12 6.38
N LEU A 77 4.11 5.38 7.44
CA LEU A 77 3.85 5.96 8.76
C LEU A 77 5.06 6.72 9.30
N HIS A 78 6.27 6.22 9.09
CA HIS A 78 7.50 6.92 9.48
C HIS A 78 7.69 8.26 8.74
N ARG A 79 7.22 8.37 7.49
CA ARG A 79 7.37 9.59 6.68
C ARG A 79 6.30 10.64 6.92
N ILE A 80 5.12 10.23 7.39
CA ILE A 80 4.00 11.14 7.63
C ILE A 80 3.84 11.53 9.11
N SER A 81 4.54 10.86 10.01
CA SER A 81 4.64 11.27 11.42
C SER A 81 5.54 12.51 11.57
#